data_AF-A0A520DXW1-F1
#
_entry.id   AF-A0A520DXW1-F1
#
_cell.length_a   1.000
_cell.length_b   1.000
_cell.length_c   1.000
_cell.angle_alpha   90.00
_cell.angle_beta   90.00
_cell.angle_gamma   90.00
#
_symmetry.space_group_name_H-M   'P 1'
#
loop_
_entity.id
_entity.type
_entity.pdbx_description
1 polymer ?
#
loop_
_entity_poly.entity_id
_entity_poly.type
_entity_poly.pdbx_seq_one_letter_code
_entity_poly.pdbx_strand_id
1 'polypeptide(L)'
;LADVVQQNGYLSLPFHRVYFKDNTVHQENLPDSRLKIPLGFRANYFIGNNLIIKTYYRYYTDNWGLKSHTADIEVPIKINSFFSISPFYRYYTQTAAKYFAPFQTHTAADQYYNSNYDLSKFSSDFYGAGIRFAPPKGVLGMQHFSMLEIRYGHYAKNINMSSDIISLNIKYK
;
A
#
# COMPACT_ATOMS: atom_id res chain seq x y z
N LEU A 1 10.09 4.74 12.93
CA LEU A 1 10.07 5.29 11.56
C LEU A 1 8.99 6.36 11.54
N ALA A 2 9.36 7.62 11.74
CA ALA A 2 8.42 8.74 11.70
C ALA A 2 8.93 9.73 10.66
N ASP A 3 8.02 10.30 9.88
CA ASP A 3 8.31 11.32 8.90
C ASP A 3 7.17 12.34 8.93
N VAL A 4 7.47 13.62 8.78
CA VAL A 4 6.48 14.69 8.73
C VAL A 4 6.63 15.38 7.38
N VAL A 5 5.60 15.24 6.56
CA VAL A 5 5.66 15.70 5.16
C VAL A 5 4.63 16.81 4.95
N GLN A 6 5.09 17.99 4.55
CA GLN A 6 4.25 19.07 4.06
C GLN A 6 4.27 19.07 2.53
N GLN A 7 3.10 19.02 1.92
CA GLN A 7 2.91 19.18 0.47
C GLN A 7 2.21 20.50 0.20
N ASN A 8 2.67 21.24 -0.82
CA ASN A 8 2.03 22.46 -1.30
C ASN A 8 1.95 22.41 -2.84
N GLY A 9 0.87 22.92 -3.42
CA GLY A 9 0.66 23.00 -4.87
C GLY A 9 -0.67 22.38 -5.31
N TYR A 10 -0.75 21.95 -6.56
CA TYR A 10 -1.96 21.33 -7.09
C TYR A 10 -2.07 19.86 -6.64
N LEU A 11 -2.92 19.59 -5.66
CA LEU A 11 -3.08 18.27 -5.03
C LEU A 11 -4.33 17.49 -5.50
N SER A 12 -5.14 18.10 -6.37
CA SER A 12 -6.25 17.43 -7.06
C SER A 12 -5.76 16.64 -8.27
N LEU A 13 -6.59 15.69 -8.71
CA LEU A 13 -6.46 14.97 -9.97
C LEU A 13 -7.23 15.71 -11.06
N PRO A 14 -6.55 16.25 -12.09
CA PRO A 14 -7.21 17.12 -13.07
C PRO A 14 -8.20 16.38 -13.98
N PHE A 15 -8.08 15.05 -14.04
CA PHE A 15 -8.97 14.18 -14.81
C PHE A 15 -10.14 13.62 -13.97
N HIS A 16 -10.14 13.82 -12.65
CA HIS A 16 -11.15 13.24 -11.78
C HIS A 16 -12.43 14.09 -11.78
N ARG A 17 -13.53 13.50 -12.23
CA ARG A 17 -14.84 14.16 -12.31
C ARG A 17 -15.63 13.92 -11.04
N VAL A 18 -16.33 14.95 -10.58
CA VAL A 18 -17.22 14.92 -9.42
C VAL A 18 -18.60 15.33 -9.89
N TYR A 19 -19.55 14.41 -9.79
CA TYR A 19 -20.94 14.63 -10.19
C TYR A 19 -21.71 15.13 -8.97
N PHE A 20 -22.24 16.34 -9.06
CA PHE A 20 -22.99 16.96 -7.97
C PHE A 20 -24.44 16.50 -8.00
N LYS A 21 -25.15 16.75 -6.88
CA LYS A 21 -26.55 16.38 -6.71
C LYS A 21 -27.48 17.01 -7.76
N ASP A 22 -27.10 18.15 -8.32
CA ASP A 22 -27.83 18.86 -9.38
C ASP A 22 -27.51 18.34 -10.81
N ASN A 23 -26.76 17.24 -10.92
CA ASN A 23 -26.25 16.65 -12.17
C ASN A 23 -25.18 17.46 -12.89
N THR A 24 -24.69 18.55 -12.31
CA THR A 24 -23.53 19.25 -12.85
C THR A 24 -22.26 18.44 -12.63
N VAL A 25 -21.28 18.63 -13.51
CA VAL A 25 -20.00 17.92 -13.48
C VAL A 25 -18.90 18.92 -13.19
N HIS A 26 -18.13 18.66 -12.15
CA HIS A 26 -17.02 19.48 -11.72
C HIS A 26 -15.73 18.68 -11.75
N GLN A 27 -14.61 19.38 -11.89
CA GLN A 27 -13.29 18.81 -11.66
C GLN A 27 -12.99 18.78 -10.16
N GLU A 28 -12.35 17.71 -9.68
CA GLU A 28 -11.97 17.56 -8.28
C GLU A 28 -11.26 18.82 -7.72
N ASN A 29 -11.73 19.29 -6.57
CA ASN A 29 -11.16 20.45 -5.90
C ASN A 29 -10.76 20.10 -4.46
N LEU A 30 -9.46 20.10 -4.18
CA LEU A 30 -8.88 19.78 -2.87
C LEU A 30 -8.01 20.94 -2.40
N PRO A 31 -7.75 21.07 -1.08
CA PRO A 31 -6.82 22.07 -0.59
C PRO A 31 -5.45 21.93 -1.24
N ASP A 32 -4.82 23.07 -1.51
CA ASP A 32 -3.49 23.17 -2.11
C ASP A 32 -2.36 22.78 -1.14
N SER A 33 -2.68 22.54 0.13
CA SER A 33 -1.73 22.11 1.14
C SER A 33 -2.20 20.85 1.87
N ARG A 34 -1.24 19.96 2.15
CA ARG A 34 -1.48 18.72 2.89
C ARG A 34 -0.31 18.39 3.81
N LEU A 35 -0.59 18.33 5.10
CA LEU A 35 0.36 17.87 6.12
C LEU A 35 0.08 16.40 6.42
N LYS A 36 1.10 15.54 6.29
CA LYS A 36 1.01 14.08 6.47
C LYS A 36 1.95 13.63 7.57
N ILE A 37 1.43 12.84 8.50
CA ILE A 37 2.17 12.36 9.67
C ILE A 37 2.03 10.83 9.77
N PRO A 38 2.91 10.07 9.11
CA PRO A 38 3.08 8.64 9.36
C PRO A 38 3.95 8.35 10.60
N LEU A 39 3.50 7.41 11.43
CA LEU A 39 4.27 6.81 12.49
C LEU A 39 4.31 5.29 12.33
N GLY A 40 5.51 4.75 12.15
CA GLY A 40 5.76 3.34 11.89
C GLY A 40 6.65 2.68 12.94
N PHE A 41 6.27 1.47 13.32
CA PHE A 41 7.00 0.56 14.18
C PHE A 41 7.36 -0.71 13.39
N ARG A 42 8.56 -1.25 13.59
CA ARG A 42 9.03 -2.48 12.96
C ARG A 42 9.75 -3.32 14.00
N ALA A 43 9.39 -4.59 14.09
CA ALA A 43 10.10 -5.55 14.92
C ALA A 43 10.36 -6.83 14.11
N ASN A 44 11.59 -7.34 14.22
CA ASN A 44 12.01 -8.58 13.57
C ASN A 44 12.55 -9.53 14.63
N TYR A 45 12.14 -10.79 14.57
CA TYR A 45 12.59 -11.83 15.49
C TYR A 45 13.12 -13.03 14.71
N PHE A 46 14.28 -13.53 15.11
CA PHE A 46 14.93 -14.68 14.48
C PHE A 46 14.68 -15.91 15.35
N ILE A 47 14.07 -16.95 14.78
CA ILE A 47 13.84 -18.23 15.45
C ILE A 47 14.81 -19.24 14.84
N GLY A 48 15.85 -19.55 15.62
CA GLY A 48 16.98 -20.34 15.15
C GLY A 48 17.62 -19.72 13.90
N ASN A 49 18.05 -20.57 12.98
CA ASN A 49 18.79 -20.13 11.78
C ASN A 49 17.91 -20.04 10.51
N ASN A 50 16.69 -20.55 10.59
CA ASN A 50 15.85 -20.87 9.43
C ASN A 50 14.55 -20.07 9.35
N LEU A 51 14.12 -19.40 10.43
CA LEU A 51 12.85 -18.68 10.44
C LEU A 51 13.04 -17.25 10.95
N ILE A 52 12.41 -16.30 10.26
CA ILE A 52 12.38 -14.90 10.64
C ILE A 52 10.92 -14.48 10.72
N ILE A 53 10.51 -13.83 11.79
CA ILE A 53 9.22 -13.14 11.88
C ILE A 53 9.51 -11.66 11.72
N LYS A 54 8.97 -11.05 10.66
CA LYS A 54 9.01 -9.60 10.45
C LYS A 54 7.63 -9.04 10.67
N THR A 55 7.53 -8.02 11.51
CA THR A 55 6.28 -7.32 11.78
C THR A 55 6.46 -5.84 11.53
N TYR A 56 5.43 -5.22 10.98
CA TYR A 56 5.39 -3.80 10.71
C TYR A 56 4.00 -3.26 11.02
N TYR A 57 3.95 -2.16 11.76
CA TYR A 57 2.74 -1.41 12.01
C TYR A 57 2.95 0.05 11.61
N ARG A 58 1.94 0.65 10.97
CA ARG A 58 1.93 2.08 10.63
C ARG A 58 0.61 2.70 11.00
N TYR A 59 0.65 3.76 11.79
CA TYR A 59 -0.42 4.73 11.89
C TYR A 59 -0.14 5.89 10.94
N TYR A 60 -1.17 6.42 10.29
CA TYR A 60 -1.07 7.58 9.42
C TYR A 60 -2.22 8.54 9.70
N THR A 61 -1.92 9.83 9.67
CA THR A 61 -2.95 10.88 9.66
C THR A 61 -2.55 12.08 8.81
N ASP A 62 -3.52 12.84 8.32
CA ASP A 62 -3.30 14.13 7.66
C ASP A 62 -4.34 15.21 8.02
N ASN A 63 -4.04 16.45 7.63
CA ASN A 63 -4.93 17.61 7.81
C ASN A 63 -6.22 17.56 6.96
N TRP A 64 -6.28 16.68 5.94
CA TRP A 64 -7.52 16.36 5.23
C TRP A 64 -8.43 15.42 6.03
N GLY A 65 -7.99 14.97 7.20
CA GLY A 65 -8.77 14.17 8.14
C GLY A 65 -8.70 12.66 7.88
N LEU A 66 -7.89 12.21 6.92
CA LEU A 66 -7.70 10.79 6.69
C LEU A 66 -6.86 10.20 7.81
N LYS A 67 -7.35 9.11 8.40
CA LYS A 67 -6.64 8.33 9.42
C LYS A 67 -6.57 6.89 8.95
N SER A 68 -5.42 6.25 9.06
CA SER A 68 -5.29 4.85 8.68
C SER A 68 -4.33 4.05 9.55
N HIS A 69 -4.60 2.75 9.59
CA HIS A 69 -3.78 1.75 10.27
C HIS A 69 -3.35 0.70 9.25
N THR A 70 -2.08 0.33 9.29
CA THR A 70 -1.51 -0.77 8.50
C THR A 70 -0.83 -1.73 9.46
N ALA A 71 -1.17 -3.01 9.39
CA ALA A 71 -0.48 -4.08 10.09
C ALA A 71 0.01 -5.10 9.06
N ASP A 72 1.28 -5.48 9.12
CA ASP A 72 1.93 -6.36 8.16
C ASP A 72 2.79 -7.37 8.91
N ILE A 73 2.67 -8.64 8.54
CA ILE A 73 3.49 -9.74 9.00
C ILE A 73 4.03 -10.50 7.79
N GLU A 74 5.34 -10.76 7.80
CA GLU A 74 6.01 -11.60 6.82
C GLU A 74 6.86 -12.62 7.57
N VAL A 75 6.80 -13.88 7.16
CA VAL A 75 7.54 -14.97 7.82
C VAL A 75 8.49 -15.65 6.82
N PRO A 76 9.70 -15.11 6.57
CA PRO A 76 10.68 -15.80 5.74
C PRO A 76 11.19 -17.10 6.40
N ILE A 77 11.05 -18.20 5.69
CA ILE A 77 11.47 -19.54 6.06
C ILE A 77 12.54 -20.01 5.08
N LYS A 78 13.76 -20.21 5.56
CA LYS A 78 14.87 -20.81 4.82
C LYS A 78 14.73 -22.32 4.86
N ILE A 79 14.41 -22.92 3.73
CA ILE A 79 14.36 -24.36 3.56
C ILE A 79 15.79 -24.92 3.51
N ASN A 80 16.70 -24.18 2.86
CA ASN A 80 18.14 -24.45 2.85
C ASN A 80 18.92 -23.14 2.63
N SER A 81 20.23 -23.21 2.45
CA SER A 81 21.11 -22.04 2.32
C SER A 81 20.83 -21.14 1.10
N PHE A 82 20.11 -21.63 0.10
CA PHE A 82 19.86 -20.93 -1.16
C PHE A 82 18.39 -20.84 -1.55
N PHE A 83 17.48 -21.46 -0.81
CA PHE A 83 16.05 -21.46 -1.09
C PHE A 83 15.24 -21.04 0.14
N SER A 84 14.35 -20.07 -0.04
CA SER A 84 13.47 -19.59 1.02
C SER A 84 12.08 -19.23 0.50
N ILE A 85 11.07 -19.44 1.33
CA ILE A 85 9.67 -19.05 1.08
C ILE A 85 9.30 -17.99 2.12
N SER A 86 8.58 -16.95 1.72
CA SER A 86 8.18 -15.83 2.58
C SER A 86 6.69 -15.56 2.43
N PRO A 87 5.81 -16.34 3.09
CA PRO A 87 4.40 -15.99 3.23
C PRO A 87 4.26 -14.64 3.96
N PHE A 88 3.23 -13.90 3.59
CA PHE A 88 2.91 -12.61 4.20
C PHE A 88 1.42 -12.34 4.24
N TYR A 89 1.05 -11.46 5.15
CA TYR A 89 -0.27 -10.85 5.21
C TYR A 89 -0.15 -9.41 5.68
N ARG A 90 -0.90 -8.52 5.03
CA ARG A 90 -1.06 -7.12 5.41
C ARG A 90 -2.53 -6.77 5.44
N TYR A 91 -2.94 -6.22 6.57
CA TYR A 91 -4.23 -5.59 6.76
C TYR A 91 -4.09 -4.06 6.75
N TYR A 92 -5.02 -3.39 6.10
CA TYR A 92 -5.10 -1.94 6.03
C TYR A 92 -6.53 -1.47 6.27
N THR A 93 -6.71 -0.38 7.01
CA THR A 93 -8.00 0.28 7.16
C THR A 93 -7.82 1.79 7.22
N GLN A 94 -8.74 2.53 6.61
CA GLN A 94 -8.76 3.98 6.62
C GLN A 94 -10.14 4.57 6.83
N THR A 95 -10.18 5.77 7.41
CA THR A 95 -11.36 6.64 7.39
C THR A 95 -11.45 7.39 6.06
N ALA A 96 -12.64 7.89 5.74
CA ALA A 96 -12.81 8.81 4.62
C ALA A 96 -12.09 10.15 4.93
N ALA A 97 -11.57 10.80 3.89
CA ALA A 97 -11.13 12.18 3.96
C ALA A 97 -12.33 13.13 4.14
N LYS A 98 -12.11 14.31 4.72
CA LYS A 98 -13.16 15.34 4.95
C LYS A 98 -13.94 15.72 3.70
N TYR A 99 -13.25 15.72 2.55
CA TYR A 99 -13.79 16.21 1.29
C TYR A 99 -14.34 15.09 0.40
N PHE A 100 -14.35 13.84 0.86
CA PHE A 100 -14.86 12.72 0.07
C PHE A 100 -16.37 12.62 0.20
N ALA A 101 -17.07 12.58 -0.94
CA ALA A 101 -18.45 12.10 -1.00
C ALA A 101 -18.65 11.22 -2.24
N PRO A 102 -19.54 10.21 -2.15
CA PRO A 102 -19.85 9.36 -3.28
C PRO A 102 -20.61 10.13 -4.37
N PHE A 103 -20.85 9.44 -5.49
CA PHE A 103 -21.55 9.96 -6.66
C PHE A 103 -22.83 10.73 -6.28
N GLN A 104 -23.02 11.92 -6.87
CA GLN A 104 -24.21 12.76 -6.70
C GLN A 104 -24.54 13.19 -5.27
N THR A 105 -23.53 13.28 -4.40
CA THR A 105 -23.72 13.72 -3.00
C THR A 105 -23.30 15.16 -2.76
N HIS A 106 -22.24 15.62 -3.45
CA HIS A 106 -21.73 16.99 -3.32
C HIS A 106 -22.73 18.05 -3.81
N THR A 107 -22.60 19.25 -3.25
CA THR A 107 -23.41 20.43 -3.61
C THR A 107 -22.52 21.64 -3.85
N ALA A 108 -23.06 22.68 -4.47
CA ALA A 108 -22.34 23.94 -4.68
C ALA A 108 -21.93 24.67 -3.38
N ALA A 109 -22.43 24.23 -2.21
CA ALA A 109 -21.99 24.75 -0.91
C ALA A 109 -20.64 24.16 -0.46
N ASP A 110 -20.18 23.06 -1.07
CA ASP A 110 -18.91 22.42 -0.73
C ASP A 110 -17.74 23.20 -1.38
N GLN A 111 -16.89 23.82 -0.56
CA GLN A 111 -15.68 24.48 -1.07
C GLN A 111 -14.70 23.48 -1.70
N TYR A 112 -14.54 22.31 -1.08
CA TYR A 112 -13.65 21.24 -1.53
C TYR A 112 -14.43 19.94 -1.62
N TYR A 113 -14.16 19.15 -2.66
CA TYR A 113 -14.95 17.99 -3.00
C TYR A 113 -14.12 17.01 -3.85
N ASN A 114 -14.30 15.73 -3.57
CA ASN A 114 -13.79 14.63 -4.37
C ASN A 114 -14.71 13.41 -4.29
N SER A 115 -14.71 12.61 -5.36
CA SER A 115 -15.37 11.30 -5.38
C SER A 115 -14.37 10.17 -5.66
N ASN A 116 -13.10 10.38 -5.32
CA ASN A 116 -12.06 9.37 -5.50
C ASN A 116 -12.16 8.34 -4.37
N TYR A 117 -12.50 7.10 -4.70
CA TYR A 117 -12.68 6.03 -3.71
C TYR A 117 -11.39 5.65 -2.98
N ASP A 118 -10.21 6.07 -3.45
CA ASP A 118 -8.97 5.95 -2.67
C ASP A 118 -8.93 6.89 -1.45
N LEU A 119 -9.76 7.93 -1.41
CA LEU A 119 -9.97 8.82 -0.26
C LEU A 119 -11.25 8.49 0.53
N SER A 120 -11.96 7.42 0.15
CA SER A 120 -13.14 6.91 0.87
C SER A 120 -12.77 6.11 2.12
N LYS A 121 -13.76 5.73 2.92
CA LYS A 121 -13.57 4.76 4.01
C LYS A 121 -13.51 3.35 3.43
N PHE A 122 -12.39 2.65 3.60
CA PHE A 122 -12.28 1.25 3.21
C PHE A 122 -11.30 0.48 4.09
N SER A 123 -11.37 -0.85 4.01
CA SER A 123 -10.33 -1.76 4.48
C SER A 123 -9.84 -2.64 3.34
N SER A 124 -8.61 -3.12 3.43
CA SER A 124 -8.05 -4.03 2.45
C SER A 124 -7.14 -5.09 3.06
N ASP A 125 -7.20 -6.25 2.44
CA ASP A 125 -6.43 -7.44 2.74
C ASP A 125 -5.43 -7.67 1.61
N PHE A 126 -4.17 -7.91 1.97
CA PHE A 126 -3.12 -8.27 1.02
C PHE A 126 -2.35 -9.47 1.55
N TYR A 127 -2.49 -10.62 0.90
CA TYR A 127 -1.81 -11.83 1.31
C TYR A 127 -1.13 -12.51 0.14
N GLY A 128 -0.11 -13.30 0.41
CA GLY A 128 0.59 -14.05 -0.61
C GLY A 128 1.87 -14.67 -0.10
N ALA A 129 2.75 -15.01 -1.04
CA ALA A 129 4.06 -15.57 -0.71
C ALA A 129 5.12 -15.20 -1.76
N GLY A 130 6.35 -15.02 -1.29
CA GLY A 130 7.54 -14.94 -2.13
C GLY A 130 8.33 -16.24 -2.10
N ILE A 131 8.86 -16.66 -3.23
CA ILE A 131 9.83 -17.74 -3.35
C ILE A 131 11.13 -17.13 -3.86
N ARG A 132 12.21 -17.32 -3.11
CA ARG A 132 13.54 -16.81 -3.43
C ARG A 132 14.53 -17.96 -3.59
N PHE A 133 15.27 -17.91 -4.69
CA PHE A 133 16.31 -18.86 -5.06
C PHE A 133 17.63 -18.12 -5.36
N ALA A 134 18.67 -18.42 -4.60
CA ALA A 134 19.98 -17.78 -4.68
C ALA A 134 21.11 -18.81 -4.52
N PRO A 135 21.27 -19.74 -5.48
CA PRO A 135 22.28 -20.80 -5.42
C PRO A 135 23.71 -20.23 -5.51
N PRO A 136 24.70 -20.89 -4.89
CA PRO A 136 26.08 -20.39 -4.87
C PRO A 136 26.74 -20.32 -6.26
N LYS A 137 26.32 -21.17 -7.21
CA LYS A 137 26.80 -21.17 -8.60
C LYS A 137 25.99 -20.25 -9.54
N GLY A 138 25.08 -19.44 -9.00
CA GLY A 138 24.16 -18.64 -9.79
C GLY A 138 22.97 -19.45 -10.35
N VAL A 139 21.91 -18.74 -10.71
CA VAL A 139 20.68 -19.31 -11.24
C VAL A 139 20.99 -19.97 -12.59
N LEU A 140 20.58 -21.23 -12.78
CA LEU A 140 20.89 -22.03 -13.97
C LEU A 140 22.41 -22.19 -14.27
N GLY A 141 23.28 -22.03 -13.26
CA GLY A 141 24.73 -22.09 -13.42
C GLY A 141 25.38 -20.80 -13.96
N MET A 142 24.59 -19.74 -14.14
CA MET A 142 25.06 -18.44 -14.61
C MET A 142 25.45 -17.57 -13.40
N GLN A 143 26.76 -17.46 -13.12
CA GLN A 143 27.26 -16.75 -11.93
C GLN A 143 26.90 -15.26 -11.87
N HIS A 144 26.74 -14.61 -13.01
CA HIS A 144 26.27 -13.22 -13.09
C HIS A 144 24.82 -13.07 -12.63
N PHE A 145 23.99 -14.12 -12.73
CA PHE A 145 22.63 -14.16 -12.22
C PHE A 145 22.61 -14.79 -10.83
N SER A 146 22.82 -13.99 -9.81
CA SER A 146 23.05 -14.47 -8.44
C SER A 146 21.78 -14.79 -7.64
N MET A 147 20.62 -14.25 -8.04
CA MET A 147 19.35 -14.47 -7.33
C MET A 147 18.15 -14.26 -8.25
N LEU A 148 17.14 -15.09 -8.04
CA LEU A 148 15.80 -14.97 -8.59
C LEU A 148 14.79 -15.03 -7.44
N GLU A 149 13.84 -14.11 -7.42
CA GLU A 149 12.71 -14.14 -6.50
C GLU A 149 11.43 -13.81 -7.26
N ILE A 150 10.42 -14.65 -7.06
CA ILE A 150 9.07 -14.45 -7.59
C ILE A 150 8.14 -14.32 -6.39
N ARG A 151 7.32 -13.28 -6.37
CA ARG A 151 6.31 -13.06 -5.33
C ARG A 151 4.94 -12.92 -5.97
N TYR A 152 3.99 -13.65 -5.43
CA TYR A 152 2.57 -13.48 -5.73
C TYR A 152 1.86 -12.87 -4.53
N GLY A 153 0.88 -12.01 -4.78
CA GLY A 153 -0.02 -11.51 -3.76
C GLY A 153 -1.41 -11.18 -4.31
N HIS A 154 -2.44 -11.53 -3.55
CA HIS A 154 -3.83 -11.16 -3.82
C HIS A 154 -4.21 -9.98 -2.93
N TYR A 155 -4.68 -8.90 -3.55
CA TYR A 155 -5.13 -7.67 -2.89
C TYR A 155 -6.63 -7.52 -3.06
N ALA A 156 -7.35 -7.30 -1.97
CA ALA A 156 -8.80 -7.08 -2.00
C ALA A 156 -9.19 -5.93 -1.06
N LYS A 157 -10.00 -4.99 -1.55
CA LYS A 157 -10.67 -3.97 -0.75
C LYS A 157 -12.12 -4.38 -0.49
N ASN A 158 -12.68 -3.94 0.64
CA ASN A 158 -14.10 -4.12 0.96
C ASN A 158 -15.06 -3.24 0.13
N ILE A 159 -14.55 -2.53 -0.88
CA ILE A 159 -15.30 -1.70 -1.83
C ILE A 159 -15.32 -2.34 -3.23
N ASN A 160 -15.39 -3.67 -3.30
CA ASN A 160 -15.48 -4.47 -4.52
C ASN A 160 -14.34 -4.23 -5.53
N MET A 161 -13.12 -4.02 -5.04
CA MET A 161 -11.92 -3.87 -5.86
C MET A 161 -10.89 -4.92 -5.44
N SER A 162 -10.50 -5.80 -6.36
CA SER A 162 -9.43 -6.78 -6.13
C SER A 162 -8.43 -6.80 -7.27
N SER A 163 -7.23 -7.30 -7.00
CA SER A 163 -6.15 -7.43 -7.97
C SER A 163 -5.16 -8.51 -7.54
N ASP A 164 -4.62 -9.22 -8.53
CA ASP A 164 -3.49 -10.11 -8.35
C ASP A 164 -2.19 -9.43 -8.78
N ILE A 165 -1.15 -9.55 -7.96
CA ILE A 165 0.14 -8.90 -8.16
C ILE A 165 1.21 -9.99 -8.24
N ILE A 166 1.92 -10.03 -9.37
CA ILE A 166 3.10 -10.87 -9.56
C ILE A 166 4.32 -9.94 -9.67
N SER A 167 5.32 -10.18 -8.83
CA SER A 167 6.57 -9.41 -8.81
C SER A 167 7.76 -10.33 -9.06
N LEU A 168 8.64 -9.88 -9.95
CA LEU A 168 9.89 -10.56 -10.29
C LEU A 168 11.06 -9.70 -9.84
N ASN A 169 11.95 -10.27 -9.03
CA ASN A 169 13.17 -9.64 -8.57
C ASN A 169 14.36 -10.49 -9.00
N ILE A 170 15.28 -9.88 -9.75
CA ILE A 170 16.46 -10.52 -10.31
C ILE A 170 17.68 -9.74 -9.84
N LYS A 171 18.71 -10.44 -9.34
CA LYS A 171 19.99 -9.84 -9.00
C LYS A 171 21.08 -10.25 -9.98
N TYR A 172 21.44 -9.32 -10.85
CA TYR A 172 22.61 -9.40 -11.72
C TYR A 172 23.86 -8.81 -11.01
N LYS A 173 25.02 -9.42 -11.20
CA LYS A 173 26.33 -8.93 -10.73
C LYS A 173 27.17 -8.50 -11.92
#